data_AF-A0A8T7AQX5-F1
#
_entry.id   AF-A0A8T7AQX5-F1
#
_cell.length_a   1.000
_cell.length_b   1.000
_cell.length_c   1.000
_cell.angle_alpha   90.00
_cell.angle_beta   90.00
_cell.angle_gamma   90.00
#
_symmetry.space_group_name_H-M   'P 1'
#
loop_
_entity.id
_entity.type
_entity.pdbx_description
1 polymer ?
#
loop_
_entity_poly.entity_id
_entity_poly.type
_entity_poly.pdbx_seq_one_letter_code
_entity_poly.pdbx_strand_id
1 'polypeptide(L)'
;MQMNGASSETVRDLNRRAFLRGLSVMAMPMALSAIGDEPPGIDLEDREQLLTAYMRLAGSLDDRLIIWWMDGMRYGVVDANVTLLFGMKVGMFHRFFRQADGSFKLAMFELTYYTDRETGELLETFDNPYTGETNPVQHVRLGPEIRRHTGNGIARPDNPLVKSFTSTLGPALIRDDDIWIPIDVQATIEFPKPTAPSIVLNHYTTVHGRLRDAVNPALDSAPCELNFQNVLKWEPFMRMNAHPGHMMSRAAGRKLESVEELPADYLAMAERMHGRYIADPIKTLEKLTDQLRTT
;
A
#
# COMPACT_ATOMS: atom_id res chain seq x y z
N MET A 1 -18.86 62.27 -32.76
CA MET A 1 -19.44 63.60 -33.04
C MET A 1 -20.85 63.61 -32.46
N GLN A 2 -21.06 64.40 -31.41
CA GLN A 2 -22.31 64.57 -30.66
C GLN A 2 -23.34 65.39 -31.46
N MET A 3 -24.64 65.18 -31.17
CA MET A 3 -25.74 66.17 -31.08
C MET A 3 -27.00 65.40 -30.58
N ASN A 4 -27.45 65.52 -29.33
CA ASN A 4 -28.27 66.54 -28.65
C ASN A 4 -29.75 66.68 -29.11
N GLY A 5 -30.67 66.58 -28.13
CA GLY A 5 -32.11 66.94 -28.17
C GLY A 5 -32.98 65.88 -27.45
N ALA A 6 -33.28 65.91 -26.14
CA ALA A 6 -33.98 66.85 -25.25
C ALA A 6 -35.53 66.74 -25.24
N SER A 7 -36.08 66.81 -24.00
CA SER A 7 -37.49 66.94 -23.54
C SER A 7 -38.34 65.65 -23.38
N SER A 8 -39.15 65.43 -22.33
CA SER A 8 -39.63 66.31 -21.25
C SER A 8 -39.86 65.57 -19.92
N GLU A 9 -39.70 66.32 -18.84
CA GLU A 9 -39.99 66.01 -17.44
C GLU A 9 -41.46 65.68 -17.16
N THR A 10 -41.73 64.85 -16.15
CA THR A 10 -42.75 65.20 -15.14
C THR A 10 -42.38 64.55 -13.79
N VAL A 11 -41.79 65.35 -12.90
CA VAL A 11 -41.76 65.08 -11.46
C VAL A 11 -43.01 65.76 -10.88
N ARG A 12 -43.84 65.02 -10.15
CA ARG A 12 -44.80 65.62 -9.22
C ARG A 12 -44.62 64.99 -7.85
N ASP A 13 -44.08 65.83 -6.98
CA ASP A 13 -44.00 65.70 -5.53
C ASP A 13 -45.31 65.23 -4.92
N LEU A 14 -45.21 64.34 -3.93
CA LEU A 14 -46.11 64.31 -2.79
C LEU A 14 -45.36 63.74 -1.59
N ASN A 15 -44.80 64.64 -0.79
CA ASN A 15 -44.28 64.36 0.53
C ASN A 15 -45.15 65.15 1.53
N ARG A 16 -45.83 64.47 2.45
CA ARG A 16 -46.05 64.90 3.86
C ARG A 16 -46.94 63.91 4.64
N ARG A 17 -46.28 63.25 5.61
CA ARG A 17 -46.71 62.92 6.99
C ARG A 17 -47.79 61.85 7.22
N ALA A 18 -47.33 60.67 7.67
CA ALA A 18 -47.87 59.93 8.82
C ALA A 18 -46.81 58.88 9.25
N PHE A 19 -46.01 59.17 10.28
CA PHE A 19 -46.18 58.73 11.68
C PHE A 19 -45.77 57.27 11.97
N LEU A 20 -44.67 57.17 12.71
CA LEU A 20 -44.03 56.06 13.42
C LEU A 20 -44.96 54.99 14.02
N ARG A 21 -44.71 53.72 13.67
CA ARG A 21 -44.69 52.51 14.53
C ARG A 21 -43.67 51.57 13.87
N GLY A 22 -42.49 51.30 14.43
CA GLY A 22 -42.31 50.54 15.67
C GLY A 22 -42.21 49.06 15.33
N LEU A 23 -41.03 48.58 14.95
CA LEU A 23 -40.58 47.18 15.07
C LEU A 23 -39.07 47.15 14.83
N SER A 24 -38.34 47.32 15.92
CA SER A 24 -36.95 46.90 16.06
C SER A 24 -36.86 45.40 15.79
N VAL A 25 -36.44 45.02 14.59
CA VAL A 25 -35.99 43.66 14.31
C VAL A 25 -34.62 43.54 14.98
N MET A 26 -34.61 43.03 16.21
CA MET A 26 -33.41 42.38 16.74
C MET A 26 -33.09 41.23 15.80
N ALA A 27 -32.00 41.36 15.05
CA ALA A 27 -31.40 40.23 14.37
C ALA A 27 -30.97 39.24 15.46
N MET A 28 -31.78 38.20 15.69
CA MET A 28 -31.32 37.02 16.38
C MET A 28 -30.19 36.42 15.52
N PRO A 29 -29.00 36.16 16.08
CA PRO A 29 -28.05 35.31 15.40
C PRO A 29 -28.75 33.95 15.28
N MET A 30 -29.11 33.56 14.07
CA MET A 30 -29.34 32.14 13.80
C MET A 30 -27.99 31.48 14.03
N ALA A 31 -27.84 30.87 15.21
CA ALA A 31 -26.80 29.88 15.41
C ALA A 31 -27.02 28.84 14.33
N LEU A 32 -26.19 28.89 13.30
CA LEU A 32 -26.01 27.77 12.41
C LEU A 32 -25.40 26.70 13.32
N SER A 33 -26.25 25.83 13.87
CA SER A 33 -25.78 24.58 14.42
C SER A 33 -25.12 23.87 13.25
N ALA A 34 -23.79 24.01 13.17
CA ALA A 34 -22.98 23.01 12.52
C ALA A 34 -23.34 21.74 13.28
N ILE A 35 -24.19 20.93 12.67
CA ILE A 35 -24.25 19.51 12.98
C ILE A 35 -22.91 18.99 12.47
N GLY A 36 -21.87 19.21 13.27
CA GLY A 36 -20.70 18.37 13.22
C GLY A 36 -21.19 17.03 13.71
N ASP A 37 -21.77 16.24 12.81
CA ASP A 37 -21.67 14.81 12.96
C ASP A 37 -20.18 14.54 12.88
N GLU A 38 -19.54 14.51 14.07
CA GLU A 38 -18.33 13.71 14.22
C GLU A 38 -18.68 12.36 13.59
N PRO A 39 -17.96 11.93 12.53
CA PRO A 39 -18.22 10.63 11.95
C PRO A 39 -18.28 9.62 13.10
N PRO A 40 -19.29 8.74 13.15
CA PRO A 40 -19.45 7.79 14.25
C PRO A 40 -18.08 7.21 14.58
N GLY A 41 -17.64 7.40 15.83
CA GLY A 41 -16.25 7.21 16.22
C GLY A 41 -15.74 5.87 15.72
N ILE A 42 -14.78 5.90 14.80
CA ILE A 42 -14.25 4.68 14.21
C ILE A 42 -13.39 3.99 15.27
N ASP A 43 -13.83 2.78 15.62
CA ASP A 43 -13.18 1.92 16.61
C ASP A 43 -12.20 1.01 15.89
N LEU A 44 -10.91 1.36 15.95
CA LEU A 44 -9.84 0.59 15.32
C LEU A 44 -9.37 -0.59 16.19
N GLU A 45 -9.99 -0.82 17.35
CA GLU A 45 -9.90 -2.11 18.05
C GLU A 45 -10.86 -3.15 17.44
N ASP A 46 -11.93 -2.70 16.77
CA ASP A 46 -12.78 -3.58 15.97
C ASP A 46 -12.04 -4.09 14.72
N ARG A 47 -12.11 -5.40 14.51
CA ARG A 47 -11.31 -6.10 13.48
C ARG A 47 -11.78 -5.80 12.06
N GLU A 48 -13.07 -5.54 11.85
CA GLU A 48 -13.61 -5.20 10.53
C GLU A 48 -13.29 -3.75 10.17
N GLN A 49 -13.42 -2.83 11.13
CA GLN A 49 -13.06 -1.43 10.94
C GLN A 49 -11.55 -1.27 10.71
N LEU A 50 -10.71 -1.96 11.49
CA LEU A 50 -9.26 -1.99 11.29
C LEU A 50 -8.89 -2.52 9.90
N LEU A 51 -9.49 -3.63 9.46
CA LEU A 51 -9.26 -4.17 8.12
C LEU A 51 -9.68 -3.19 7.03
N THR A 52 -10.81 -2.51 7.20
CA THR A 52 -11.31 -1.53 6.23
C THR A 52 -10.38 -0.33 6.12
N ALA A 53 -9.91 0.20 7.26
CA ALA A 53 -8.91 1.27 7.29
C ALA A 53 -7.59 0.82 6.64
N TYR A 54 -7.13 -0.40 6.94
CA TYR A 54 -5.96 -1.00 6.31
C TYR A 54 -6.13 -1.19 4.80
N MET A 55 -7.29 -1.64 4.32
CA MET A 55 -7.56 -1.77 2.88
C MET A 55 -7.61 -0.43 2.17
N ARG A 56 -8.15 0.62 2.81
CA ARG A 56 -8.16 1.96 2.21
C ARG A 56 -6.74 2.52 2.06
N LEU A 57 -5.88 2.32 3.07
CA LEU A 57 -4.48 2.75 3.02
C LEU A 57 -3.65 1.86 2.10
N ALA A 58 -3.59 0.57 2.37
CA ALA A 58 -2.66 -0.38 1.74
C ALA A 58 -3.19 -1.01 0.45
N GLY A 59 -4.50 -0.95 0.20
CA GLY A 59 -5.15 -1.55 -0.96
C GLY A 59 -6.12 -0.58 -1.61
N SER A 60 -7.28 -1.11 -2.00
CA SER A 60 -8.48 -0.34 -2.31
C SER A 60 -9.74 -1.13 -1.93
N LEU A 61 -10.85 -0.42 -1.72
CA LEU A 61 -12.18 -0.99 -1.55
C LEU A 61 -12.87 -1.30 -2.89
N ASP A 62 -12.36 -0.77 -4.00
CA ASP A 62 -12.75 -1.15 -5.35
C ASP A 62 -11.70 -2.06 -6.01
N ASP A 63 -11.87 -2.34 -7.30
CA ASP A 63 -11.07 -3.29 -8.05
C ASP A 63 -9.91 -2.66 -8.86
N ARG A 64 -9.52 -1.41 -8.57
CA ARG A 64 -8.41 -0.73 -9.25
C ARG A 64 -7.06 -1.45 -9.04
N LEU A 65 -6.09 -1.11 -9.89
CA LEU A 65 -4.71 -1.57 -9.72
C LEU A 65 -4.08 -0.84 -8.53
N ILE A 66 -3.45 -1.59 -7.64
CA ILE A 66 -2.65 -1.05 -6.54
C ILE A 66 -1.24 -1.62 -6.64
N ILE A 67 -0.25 -0.75 -6.58
CA ILE A 67 1.16 -1.12 -6.67
C ILE A 67 1.85 -0.68 -5.38
N TRP A 68 2.46 -1.62 -4.68
CA TRP A 68 3.41 -1.30 -3.62
C TRP A 68 4.77 -1.20 -4.25
N TRP A 69 5.31 0.01 -4.29
CA TRP A 69 6.68 0.24 -4.70
C TRP A 69 7.53 0.53 -3.46
N MET A 70 8.64 -0.18 -3.29
CA MET A 70 9.58 0.05 -2.19
C MET A 70 11.02 -0.06 -2.69
N ASP A 71 11.90 0.73 -2.07
CA ASP A 71 13.33 0.72 -2.31
C ASP A 71 14.07 0.52 -0.99
N GLY A 72 15.15 -0.25 -1.01
CA GLY A 72 15.79 -0.71 0.21
C GLY A 72 17.08 -1.47 0.01
N MET A 73 17.53 -2.05 1.12
CA MET A 73 18.82 -2.73 1.22
C MET A 73 18.66 -4.09 1.87
N ARG A 74 19.45 -5.06 1.39
CA ARG A 74 19.59 -6.40 1.94
C ARG A 74 20.91 -6.53 2.68
N TYR A 75 20.85 -7.12 3.86
CA TYR A 75 21.98 -7.35 4.75
C TYR A 75 22.10 -8.83 5.09
N GLY A 76 23.33 -9.29 5.28
CA GLY A 76 23.64 -10.54 5.95
C GLY A 76 23.91 -10.29 7.42
N VAL A 77 23.43 -11.18 8.29
CA VAL A 77 23.58 -11.08 9.74
C VAL A 77 24.17 -12.40 10.25
N VAL A 78 25.37 -12.31 10.82
CA VAL A 78 26.10 -13.44 11.42
C VAL A 78 26.60 -13.01 12.79
N ASP A 79 26.24 -13.75 13.85
CA ASP A 79 26.63 -13.45 15.24
C ASP A 79 26.36 -11.98 15.63
N ALA A 80 25.19 -11.46 15.24
CA ALA A 80 24.76 -10.07 15.42
C ALA A 80 25.59 -9.00 14.67
N ASN A 81 26.53 -9.39 13.81
CA ASN A 81 27.24 -8.47 12.92
C ASN A 81 26.51 -8.35 11.58
N VAL A 82 26.35 -7.12 11.11
CA VAL A 82 25.58 -6.78 9.91
C VAL A 82 26.54 -6.46 8.76
N THR A 83 26.35 -7.10 7.60
CA THR A 83 27.08 -6.82 6.35
C THR A 83 26.08 -6.39 5.28
N LEU A 84 26.26 -5.22 4.67
CA LEU A 84 25.47 -4.80 3.51
C LEU A 84 25.82 -5.65 2.29
N LEU A 85 24.83 -6.27 1.67
CA LEU A 85 25.02 -7.18 0.53
C LEU A 85 24.70 -6.49 -0.79
N PHE A 86 23.46 -6.05 -0.98
CA PHE A 86 22.97 -5.46 -2.23
C PHE A 86 21.72 -4.61 -1.99
N GLY A 87 21.39 -3.76 -2.97
CA GLY A 87 20.14 -3.01 -2.99
C GLY A 87 18.96 -3.87 -3.46
N MET A 88 17.74 -3.40 -3.20
CA MET A 88 16.51 -4.11 -3.52
C MET A 88 15.40 -3.13 -3.91
N LYS A 89 14.85 -3.29 -5.10
CA LYS A 89 13.67 -2.56 -5.57
C LYS A 89 12.50 -3.53 -5.73
N VAL A 90 11.42 -3.28 -4.99
CA VAL A 90 10.26 -4.16 -4.88
C VAL A 90 9.08 -3.51 -5.59
N GLY A 91 8.41 -4.27 -6.46
CA GLY A 91 7.07 -3.91 -6.94
C GLY A 91 6.11 -5.07 -6.74
N MET A 92 5.07 -4.85 -5.96
CA MET A 92 3.98 -5.80 -5.76
C MET A 92 2.69 -5.22 -6.34
N PHE A 93 2.05 -5.96 -7.23
CA PHE A 93 0.89 -5.51 -8.01
C PHE A 93 -0.33 -6.28 -7.52
N HIS A 94 -1.40 -5.57 -7.20
CA HIS A 94 -2.58 -6.13 -6.54
C HIS A 94 -3.87 -5.62 -7.17
N ARG A 95 -4.91 -6.47 -7.11
CA ARG A 95 -6.31 -6.08 -7.24
C ARG A 95 -7.11 -6.73 -6.12
N PHE A 96 -7.94 -5.96 -5.42
CA PHE A 96 -8.66 -6.37 -4.22
C PHE A 96 -10.16 -6.52 -4.48
N PHE A 97 -10.79 -7.47 -3.78
CA PHE A 97 -12.21 -7.79 -3.92
C PHE A 97 -12.79 -8.07 -2.54
N ARG A 98 -13.68 -7.20 -2.08
CA ARG A 98 -14.43 -7.41 -0.83
C ARG A 98 -15.32 -8.65 -0.94
N GLN A 99 -15.37 -9.44 0.11
CA GLN A 99 -16.17 -10.65 0.21
C GLN A 99 -17.39 -10.41 1.12
N ALA A 100 -18.40 -11.28 1.02
CA ALA A 100 -19.64 -11.15 1.80
C ALA A 100 -19.42 -11.18 3.33
N ASP A 101 -18.36 -11.83 3.79
CA ASP A 101 -18.00 -11.94 5.22
C ASP A 101 -17.09 -10.81 5.72
N GLY A 102 -16.93 -9.73 4.93
CA GLY A 102 -16.10 -8.58 5.26
C GLY A 102 -14.61 -8.78 5.01
N SER A 103 -14.15 -9.99 4.68
CA SER A 103 -12.76 -10.24 4.26
C SER A 103 -12.50 -9.72 2.84
N PHE A 104 -11.22 -9.67 2.45
CA PHE A 104 -10.82 -9.31 1.09
C PHE A 104 -10.05 -10.47 0.47
N LYS A 105 -10.43 -10.89 -0.73
CA LYS A 105 -9.54 -11.67 -1.59
C LYS A 105 -8.80 -10.72 -2.52
N LEU A 106 -7.56 -11.05 -2.85
CA LEU A 106 -6.78 -10.29 -3.80
C LEU A 106 -6.06 -11.21 -4.77
N ALA A 107 -5.93 -10.74 -6.01
CA ALA A 107 -5.00 -11.30 -6.98
C ALA A 107 -3.72 -10.47 -6.95
N MET A 108 -2.55 -11.10 -6.92
CA MET A 108 -1.28 -10.39 -6.89
C MET A 108 -0.12 -11.09 -7.59
N PHE A 109 0.86 -10.30 -8.03
CA PHE A 109 2.18 -10.78 -8.40
C PHE A 109 3.25 -9.81 -7.88
N GLU A 110 4.49 -10.27 -7.76
CA GLU A 110 5.62 -9.47 -7.30
C GLU A 110 6.79 -9.60 -8.27
N LEU A 111 7.43 -8.46 -8.54
CA LEU A 111 8.67 -8.34 -9.27
C LEU A 111 9.67 -7.56 -8.40
N THR A 112 10.65 -8.27 -7.84
CA THR A 112 11.69 -7.67 -6.99
C THR A 112 13.06 -7.87 -7.63
N TYR A 113 13.76 -6.75 -7.80
CA TYR A 113 15.06 -6.67 -8.44
C TYR A 113 16.14 -6.36 -7.41
N TYR A 114 17.25 -7.09 -7.51
CA TYR A 114 18.44 -6.86 -6.70
C TYR A 114 19.38 -5.96 -7.48
N THR A 115 19.94 -4.97 -6.82
CA THR A 115 20.75 -3.94 -7.48
C THR A 115 22.12 -3.84 -6.85
N ASP A 116 23.09 -3.37 -7.62
CA ASP A 116 24.32 -2.86 -7.06
C ASP A 116 23.98 -1.74 -6.07
N ARG A 117 24.67 -1.75 -4.93
CA ARG A 117 24.37 -0.84 -3.82
C ARG A 117 24.88 0.58 -4.05
N GLU A 118 25.85 0.77 -4.95
CA GLU A 118 26.52 2.04 -5.23
C GLU A 118 25.91 2.70 -6.47
N THR A 119 25.72 1.92 -7.55
CA THR A 119 25.20 2.44 -8.82
C THR A 119 23.68 2.35 -8.93
N GLY A 120 23.04 1.46 -8.18
CA GLY A 120 21.61 1.17 -8.31
C GLY A 120 21.26 0.35 -9.55
N GLU A 121 22.25 -0.11 -10.33
CA GLU A 121 22.04 -0.91 -11.52
C GLU A 121 21.61 -2.35 -11.18
N LEU A 122 20.92 -3.02 -12.10
CA LEU A 122 20.50 -4.40 -11.93
C LEU A 122 21.71 -5.32 -11.70
N LEU A 123 21.69 -6.08 -10.61
CA LEU A 123 22.79 -6.95 -10.23
C LEU A 123 22.74 -8.27 -11.00
N GLU A 124 23.70 -8.51 -11.90
CA GLU A 124 23.81 -9.77 -12.66
C GLU A 124 24.58 -10.85 -11.90
N THR A 125 25.64 -10.44 -11.19
CA THR A 125 26.48 -11.30 -10.37
C THR A 125 26.69 -10.68 -8.99
N PHE A 126 26.78 -11.52 -7.98
CA PHE A 126 26.99 -11.13 -6.59
C PHE A 126 28.31 -11.69 -6.08
N ASP A 127 29.23 -10.78 -5.74
CA ASP A 127 30.47 -11.12 -5.05
C ASP A 127 30.17 -11.35 -3.57
N ASN A 128 30.19 -12.60 -3.15
CA ASN A 128 29.76 -13.00 -1.83
C ASN A 128 30.87 -12.72 -0.78
N PRO A 129 30.66 -11.77 0.16
CA PRO A 129 31.70 -11.42 1.14
C PRO A 129 31.97 -12.53 2.16
N TYR A 130 31.08 -13.51 2.30
CA TYR A 130 31.23 -14.62 3.25
C TYR A 130 32.00 -15.80 2.66
N THR A 131 31.89 -16.04 1.35
CA THR A 131 32.50 -17.20 0.69
C THR A 131 33.66 -16.83 -0.23
N GLY A 132 33.75 -15.56 -0.67
CA GLY A 132 34.68 -15.11 -1.70
C GLY A 132 34.32 -15.54 -3.12
N GLU A 133 33.16 -16.19 -3.32
CA GLU A 133 32.68 -16.62 -4.63
C GLU A 133 31.83 -15.55 -5.31
N THR A 134 31.92 -15.46 -6.63
CA THR A 134 31.00 -14.69 -7.48
C THR A 134 29.88 -15.59 -7.98
N ASN A 135 28.63 -15.25 -7.65
CA ASN A 135 27.46 -16.06 -7.99
C ASN A 135 26.51 -15.33 -8.94
N PRO A 136 25.93 -15.99 -9.96
CA PRO A 136 24.88 -15.38 -10.78
C PRO A 136 23.63 -15.12 -9.93
N VAL A 137 23.06 -13.93 -10.05
CA VAL A 137 21.92 -13.49 -9.24
C VAL A 137 20.61 -13.97 -9.84
N GLN A 138 19.68 -14.39 -8.97
CA GLN A 138 18.31 -14.67 -9.35
C GLN A 138 17.38 -13.63 -8.72
N HIS A 139 16.73 -12.82 -9.56
CA HIS A 139 15.70 -11.87 -9.14
C HIS A 139 14.38 -12.58 -8.86
N VAL A 140 13.51 -11.92 -8.08
CA VAL A 140 12.25 -12.51 -7.64
C VAL A 140 11.14 -12.19 -8.63
N ARG A 141 10.44 -13.24 -9.02
CA ARG A 141 9.13 -13.15 -9.69
C ARG A 141 8.18 -14.14 -9.03
N LEU A 142 7.19 -13.61 -8.31
CA LEU A 142 6.18 -14.40 -7.60
C LEU A 142 4.80 -14.19 -8.23
N GLY A 143 4.00 -15.25 -8.27
CA GLY A 143 2.64 -15.20 -8.79
C GLY A 143 2.54 -15.15 -10.32
N PRO A 144 1.35 -14.86 -10.87
CA PRO A 144 0.16 -14.41 -10.14
C PRO A 144 -0.42 -15.45 -9.19
N GLU A 145 -0.92 -15.02 -8.03
CA GLU A 145 -1.57 -15.87 -7.03
C GLU A 145 -2.74 -15.15 -6.32
N ILE A 146 -3.59 -15.91 -5.64
CA ILE A 146 -4.68 -15.38 -4.81
C ILE A 146 -4.27 -15.40 -3.34
N ARG A 147 -4.51 -14.31 -2.63
CA ARG A 147 -4.42 -14.24 -1.16
C ARG A 147 -5.74 -13.77 -0.56
N ARG A 148 -5.89 -13.95 0.74
CA ARG A 148 -7.06 -13.49 1.49
C ARG A 148 -6.62 -12.74 2.73
N HIS A 149 -7.10 -11.51 2.90
CA HIS A 149 -6.92 -10.68 4.08
C HIS A 149 -8.19 -10.70 4.92
N THR A 150 -8.01 -10.84 6.23
CA THR A 150 -9.08 -10.89 7.22
C THR A 150 -8.80 -9.86 8.31
N GLY A 151 -9.78 -9.64 9.19
CA GLY A 151 -9.59 -8.78 10.36
C GLY A 151 -8.41 -9.20 11.21
N ASN A 152 -7.98 -10.47 11.14
CA ASN A 152 -6.85 -10.99 11.90
C ASN A 152 -5.49 -10.87 11.22
N GLY A 153 -5.42 -10.54 9.93
CA GLY A 153 -4.21 -10.63 9.11
C GLY A 153 -4.46 -11.44 7.85
N ILE A 154 -3.37 -11.87 7.20
CA ILE A 154 -3.43 -12.71 6.00
C ILE A 154 -3.86 -14.12 6.40
N ALA A 155 -4.81 -14.71 5.67
CA ALA A 155 -5.21 -16.09 5.87
C ALA A 155 -4.11 -17.03 5.37
N ARG A 156 -3.95 -18.19 6.04
CA ARG A 156 -3.02 -19.23 5.61
C ARG A 156 -3.31 -19.63 4.17
N PRO A 157 -2.29 -19.65 3.29
CA PRO A 157 -2.45 -20.16 1.93
C PRO A 157 -2.88 -21.63 1.92
N ASP A 158 -3.77 -22.00 1.01
CA ASP A 158 -4.12 -23.40 0.75
C ASP A 158 -2.99 -24.08 -0.04
N ASN A 159 -1.90 -24.36 0.65
CA ASN A 159 -0.71 -24.97 0.08
C ASN A 159 -0.13 -25.98 1.08
N PRO A 160 -0.08 -27.29 0.75
CA PRO A 160 0.41 -28.33 1.65
C PRO A 160 1.92 -28.24 1.96
N LEU A 161 2.66 -27.43 1.19
CA LEU A 161 4.07 -27.14 1.44
C LEU A 161 4.25 -26.16 2.61
N VAL A 162 3.27 -25.31 2.89
CA VAL A 162 3.26 -24.43 4.06
C VAL A 162 3.07 -25.32 5.29
N LYS A 163 4.04 -25.30 6.22
CA LYS A 163 4.01 -26.09 7.46
C LYS A 163 3.52 -25.26 8.64
N SER A 164 4.11 -24.09 8.83
CA SER A 164 3.64 -23.06 9.76
C SER A 164 3.28 -21.79 9.01
N PHE A 165 2.26 -21.09 9.51
CA PHE A 165 1.85 -19.80 9.02
C PHE A 165 1.16 -19.03 10.14
N THR A 166 1.65 -17.82 10.42
CA THR A 166 0.99 -16.86 11.30
C THR A 166 0.99 -15.50 10.62
N SER A 167 -0.05 -14.72 10.87
CA SER A 167 -0.14 -13.34 10.43
C SER A 167 -1.01 -12.56 11.41
N THR A 168 -0.59 -11.34 11.70
CA THR A 168 -1.31 -10.41 12.57
C THR A 168 -1.49 -9.09 11.87
N LEU A 169 -2.71 -8.54 11.90
CA LEU A 169 -3.00 -7.16 11.57
C LEU A 169 -3.16 -6.34 12.87
N GLY A 170 -2.45 -5.22 12.96
CA GLY A 170 -2.51 -4.30 14.09
C GLY A 170 -1.66 -4.72 15.30
N PRO A 171 -1.83 -4.05 16.45
CA PRO A 171 -2.75 -2.94 16.67
C PRO A 171 -2.35 -1.69 15.87
N ALA A 172 -3.32 -0.86 15.50
CA ALA A 172 -3.04 0.45 14.91
C ALA A 172 -2.41 1.36 15.97
N LEU A 173 -1.37 2.09 15.58
CA LEU A 173 -0.83 3.21 16.34
C LEU A 173 -1.38 4.50 15.75
N ILE A 174 -1.94 5.35 16.60
CA ILE A 174 -2.50 6.66 16.20
C ILE A 174 -1.78 7.75 16.97
N ARG A 175 -1.31 8.78 16.27
CA ARG A 175 -0.77 10.01 16.85
C ARG A 175 -1.28 11.18 16.02
N ASP A 176 -2.08 12.03 16.66
CA ASP A 176 -2.76 13.13 15.97
C ASP A 176 -3.55 12.61 14.75
N ASP A 177 -3.22 13.10 13.55
CA ASP A 177 -3.84 12.69 12.30
C ASP A 177 -3.01 11.66 11.52
N ASP A 178 -2.02 11.04 12.15
CA ASP A 178 -1.23 9.97 11.54
C ASP A 178 -1.62 8.61 12.14
N ILE A 179 -1.73 7.61 11.26
CA ILE A 179 -2.03 6.23 11.61
C ILE A 179 -0.99 5.29 11.01
N TRP A 180 -0.49 4.37 11.84
CA TRP A 180 0.38 3.27 11.44
C TRP A 180 -0.30 1.95 11.72
N ILE A 181 -0.46 1.11 10.70
CA ILE A 181 -1.05 -0.22 10.86
C ILE A 181 0.01 -1.27 10.49
N PRO A 182 0.59 -1.99 11.46
CA PRO A 182 1.47 -3.11 11.17
C PRO A 182 0.68 -4.31 10.64
N ILE A 183 1.28 -5.02 9.69
CA ILE A 183 0.90 -6.38 9.32
C ILE A 183 2.16 -7.24 9.30
N ASP A 184 2.10 -8.39 9.96
CA ASP A 184 3.18 -9.36 9.96
C ASP A 184 2.78 -10.68 9.30
N VAL A 185 3.77 -11.37 8.76
CA VAL A 185 3.64 -12.73 8.24
C VAL A 185 4.86 -13.52 8.66
N GLN A 186 4.66 -14.68 9.28
CA GLN A 186 5.72 -15.66 9.49
C GLN A 186 5.29 -16.97 8.86
N ALA A 187 6.19 -17.59 8.11
CA ALA A 187 5.89 -18.84 7.44
C ALA A 187 7.13 -19.74 7.32
N THR A 188 6.87 -21.05 7.43
CA THR A 188 7.83 -22.09 7.05
C THR A 188 7.24 -22.91 5.91
N ILE A 189 7.99 -23.03 4.82
CA ILE A 189 7.63 -23.83 3.65
C ILE A 189 8.67 -24.95 3.49
N GLU A 190 8.20 -26.18 3.39
CA GLU A 190 9.03 -27.36 3.19
C GLU A 190 8.66 -28.05 1.88
N PHE A 191 9.66 -28.31 1.06
CA PHE A 191 9.49 -29.00 -0.21
C PHE A 191 9.61 -30.52 -0.02
N PRO A 192 8.95 -31.35 -0.85
CA PRO A 192 8.94 -32.80 -0.66
C PRO A 192 10.32 -33.46 -0.85
N LYS A 193 11.21 -32.82 -1.63
CA LYS A 193 12.56 -33.33 -1.88
C LYS A 193 13.42 -33.11 -0.61
N PRO A 194 13.98 -34.16 0.01
CA PRO A 194 14.73 -34.02 1.28
C PRO A 194 15.95 -33.09 1.21
N THR A 195 16.52 -32.91 0.02
CA THR A 195 17.68 -32.03 -0.21
C THR A 195 17.29 -30.62 -0.60
N ALA A 196 15.99 -30.33 -0.78
CA ALA A 196 15.54 -28.97 -1.02
C ALA A 196 15.55 -28.18 0.30
N PRO A 197 16.11 -26.97 0.32
CA PRO A 197 16.13 -26.15 1.52
C PRO A 197 14.71 -25.74 1.91
N SER A 198 14.38 -25.77 3.20
CA SER A 198 13.16 -25.15 3.70
C SER A 198 13.28 -23.63 3.63
N ILE A 199 12.19 -22.97 3.25
CA ILE A 199 12.07 -21.51 3.31
C ILE A 199 11.49 -21.16 4.68
N VAL A 200 12.16 -20.26 5.39
CA VAL A 200 11.67 -19.65 6.62
C VAL A 200 11.73 -18.15 6.41
N LEU A 201 10.57 -17.49 6.53
CA LEU A 201 10.44 -16.05 6.31
C LEU A 201 9.64 -15.40 7.44
N ASN A 202 10.05 -14.18 7.77
CA ASN A 202 9.35 -13.27 8.66
C ASN A 202 9.29 -11.93 7.95
N HIS A 203 8.11 -11.48 7.59
CA HIS A 203 7.88 -10.20 6.93
C HIS A 203 7.11 -9.29 7.88
N TYR A 204 7.58 -8.06 8.02
CA TYR A 204 6.96 -7.01 8.82
C TYR A 204 6.75 -5.81 7.91
N THR A 205 5.50 -5.40 7.73
CA THR A 205 5.17 -4.20 6.97
C THR A 205 4.34 -3.27 7.85
N THR A 206 4.73 -2.02 7.94
CA THR A 206 3.89 -0.98 8.55
C THR A 206 3.42 -0.05 7.46
N VAL A 207 2.11 0.02 7.30
CA VAL A 207 1.47 0.99 6.41
C VAL A 207 1.21 2.26 7.20
N HIS A 208 1.47 3.40 6.57
CA HIS A 208 1.34 4.71 7.19
C HIS A 208 0.52 5.63 6.30
N GLY A 209 -0.39 6.40 6.88
CA GLY A 209 -1.13 7.44 6.17
C GLY A 209 -1.87 8.34 7.15
N ARG A 210 -2.77 9.18 6.61
CA ARG A 210 -3.59 10.06 7.44
C ARG A 210 -4.77 9.32 8.04
N LEU A 211 -5.02 9.52 9.33
CA LEU A 211 -6.17 8.97 10.03
C LEU A 211 -7.45 9.41 9.35
N ARG A 212 -7.59 10.71 9.07
CA ARG A 212 -8.78 11.26 8.39
C ARG A 212 -9.08 10.56 7.08
N ASP A 213 -8.07 10.12 6.33
CA ASP A 213 -8.25 9.46 5.04
C ASP A 213 -8.57 7.97 5.22
N ALA A 214 -7.86 7.29 6.13
CA ALA A 214 -8.09 5.88 6.45
C ALA A 214 -9.53 5.60 6.91
N VAL A 215 -10.14 6.58 7.57
CA VAL A 215 -11.49 6.50 8.13
C VAL A 215 -12.57 7.16 7.26
N ASN A 216 -12.20 7.78 6.13
CA ASN A 216 -13.13 8.53 5.29
C ASN A 216 -14.01 7.60 4.43
N PRO A 217 -15.34 7.55 4.65
CA PRO A 217 -16.23 6.70 3.86
C PRO A 217 -16.35 7.13 2.39
N ALA A 218 -15.93 8.36 2.03
CA ALA A 218 -15.95 8.85 0.65
C ALA A 218 -14.72 8.42 -0.17
N LEU A 219 -13.74 7.75 0.44
CA LEU A 219 -12.54 7.26 -0.25
C LEU A 219 -12.60 5.74 -0.39
N ASP A 220 -12.31 5.22 -1.58
CA ASP A 220 -12.06 3.79 -1.79
C ASP A 220 -10.56 3.45 -1.66
N SER A 221 -9.69 4.45 -1.82
CA SER A 221 -8.25 4.34 -1.73
C SER A 221 -7.70 5.66 -1.17
N ALA A 222 -6.68 5.58 -0.33
CA ALA A 222 -5.98 6.73 0.24
C ALA A 222 -4.45 6.62 0.03
N PRO A 223 -3.72 7.75 -0.03
CA PRO A 223 -2.27 7.75 -0.05
C PRO A 223 -1.69 6.96 1.14
N CYS A 224 -0.62 6.23 0.87
CA CYS A 224 0.00 5.37 1.88
C CYS A 224 1.50 5.28 1.66
N GLU A 225 2.26 5.41 2.75
CA GLU A 225 3.67 5.07 2.84
C GLU A 225 3.84 3.66 3.39
N LEU A 226 4.91 3.00 3.00
CA LEU A 226 5.22 1.61 3.36
C LEU A 226 6.58 1.57 4.04
N ASN A 227 6.65 0.89 5.18
CA ASN A 227 7.90 0.56 5.86
C ASN A 227 7.99 -0.96 5.96
N PHE A 228 8.98 -1.55 5.30
CA PHE A 228 9.13 -2.99 5.20
C PHE A 228 10.43 -3.47 5.85
N GLN A 229 10.33 -4.56 6.60
CA GLN A 229 11.47 -5.31 7.09
C GLN A 229 11.20 -6.80 6.91
N ASN A 230 12.26 -7.58 6.72
CA ASN A 230 12.15 -9.02 6.80
C ASN A 230 13.37 -9.66 7.44
N VAL A 231 13.19 -10.89 7.90
CA VAL A 231 14.24 -11.82 8.31
C VAL A 231 13.99 -13.14 7.60
N LEU A 232 14.95 -13.58 6.79
CA LEU A 232 14.84 -14.80 5.99
C LEU A 232 16.17 -15.52 5.88
N LYS A 233 16.13 -16.81 5.56
CA LYS A 233 17.34 -17.57 5.19
C LYS A 233 18.01 -16.99 3.95
N TRP A 234 19.31 -17.25 3.80
CA TRP A 234 20.12 -16.92 2.63
C TRP A 234 19.42 -17.25 1.31
N GLU A 235 19.56 -16.37 0.32
CA GLU A 235 19.02 -16.66 -1.02
C GLU A 235 19.71 -17.90 -1.62
N PRO A 236 18.99 -18.75 -2.36
CA PRO A 236 19.56 -19.94 -2.97
C PRO A 236 20.79 -19.66 -3.84
N PHE A 237 20.80 -18.53 -4.57
CA PHE A 237 21.91 -18.17 -5.44
C PHE A 237 23.20 -17.84 -4.68
N MET A 238 23.12 -17.49 -3.39
CA MET A 238 24.30 -17.20 -2.56
C MET A 238 25.06 -18.48 -2.16
N ARG A 239 24.46 -19.67 -2.34
CA ARG A 239 25.05 -20.98 -1.98
C ARG A 239 25.45 -21.11 -0.50
N MET A 240 24.73 -20.41 0.37
CA MET A 240 25.03 -20.31 1.81
C MET A 240 24.09 -21.10 2.72
N ASN A 241 23.37 -22.11 2.21
CA ASN A 241 22.34 -22.79 3.02
C ASN A 241 22.88 -23.44 4.32
N ALA A 242 24.15 -23.84 4.34
CA ALA A 242 24.84 -24.37 5.53
C ALA A 242 25.63 -23.31 6.31
N HIS A 243 25.73 -22.08 5.81
CA HIS A 243 26.45 -21.01 6.47
C HIS A 243 25.60 -20.46 7.63
N PRO A 244 26.18 -20.22 8.83
CA PRO A 244 25.45 -19.63 9.94
C PRO A 244 24.89 -18.25 9.58
N GLY A 245 23.84 -17.84 10.29
CA GLY A 245 23.21 -16.54 10.10
C GLY A 245 22.01 -16.57 9.15
N HIS A 246 21.60 -15.38 8.76
CA HIS A 246 20.41 -15.13 7.94
C HIS A 246 20.55 -13.79 7.23
N MET A 247 19.59 -13.47 6.38
CA MET A 247 19.45 -12.13 5.84
C MET A 247 18.37 -11.34 6.56
N MET A 248 18.57 -10.02 6.56
CA MET A 248 17.58 -9.03 6.93
C MET A 248 17.47 -7.99 5.81
N SER A 249 16.27 -7.50 5.54
CA SER A 249 16.09 -6.33 4.67
C SER A 249 15.42 -5.20 5.42
N ARG A 250 15.67 -3.98 4.95
CA ARG A 250 14.82 -2.83 5.24
C ARG A 250 14.52 -2.11 3.94
N ALA A 251 13.27 -1.74 3.73
CA ALA A 251 12.85 -0.94 2.58
C ALA A 251 11.77 0.05 3.02
N ALA A 252 11.67 1.14 2.26
CA ALA A 252 10.62 2.12 2.42
C ALA A 252 10.02 2.46 1.05
N GLY A 253 8.78 2.92 1.04
CA GLY A 253 8.11 3.15 -0.22
C GLY A 253 6.72 3.72 -0.05
N ARG A 254 5.90 3.56 -1.09
CA ARG A 254 4.54 4.09 -1.13
C ARG A 254 3.63 3.22 -2.00
N LYS A 255 2.33 3.39 -1.77
CA LYS A 255 1.29 2.88 -2.65
C LYS A 255 1.15 3.79 -3.87
N LEU A 256 1.09 3.18 -5.04
CA LEU A 256 0.83 3.79 -6.34
C LEU A 256 -0.43 3.17 -6.94
N GLU A 257 -1.07 3.86 -7.89
CA GLU A 257 -2.30 3.37 -8.54
C GLU A 257 -2.11 3.13 -10.06
N SER A 258 -0.92 3.41 -10.59
CA SER A 258 -0.60 3.25 -12.01
C SER A 258 0.87 2.89 -12.24
N VAL A 259 1.16 2.27 -13.38
CA VAL A 259 2.51 1.84 -13.76
C VAL A 259 3.40 3.06 -14.04
N GLU A 260 2.80 4.13 -14.54
CA GLU A 260 3.44 5.40 -14.90
C GLU A 260 4.02 6.14 -13.68
N GLU A 261 3.53 5.85 -12.47
CA GLU A 261 4.06 6.40 -11.23
C GLU A 261 5.32 5.69 -10.72
N LEU A 262 5.66 4.52 -11.28
CA LEU A 262 6.85 3.77 -10.89
C LEU A 262 8.11 4.54 -11.33
N PRO A 263 9.18 4.51 -10.51
CA PRO A 263 10.46 5.09 -10.90
C PRO A 263 11.01 4.49 -12.19
N ALA A 264 11.61 5.35 -13.02
CA ALA A 264 12.10 4.99 -14.35
C ALA A 264 13.16 3.87 -14.32
N ASP A 265 14.01 3.85 -13.29
CA ASP A 265 15.00 2.80 -13.07
C ASP A 265 14.34 1.44 -12.79
N TYR A 266 13.31 1.40 -11.95
CA TYR A 266 12.52 0.19 -11.71
C TYR A 266 11.82 -0.29 -12.99
N LEU A 267 11.20 0.62 -13.74
CA LEU A 267 10.53 0.29 -15.01
C LEU A 267 11.52 -0.33 -16.01
N ALA A 268 12.71 0.26 -16.17
CA ALA A 268 13.73 -0.28 -17.07
C ALA A 268 14.17 -1.71 -16.68
N MET A 269 14.34 -1.98 -15.38
CA MET A 269 14.62 -3.33 -14.87
C MET A 269 13.45 -4.29 -15.14
N ALA A 270 12.23 -3.81 -14.93
CA ALA A 270 11.02 -4.59 -15.13
C ALA A 270 10.80 -4.98 -16.59
N GLU A 271 11.00 -4.04 -17.51
CA GLU A 271 10.92 -4.27 -18.95
C GLU A 271 11.96 -5.28 -19.42
N ARG A 272 13.22 -5.11 -18.98
CA ARG A 272 14.33 -5.98 -19.33
C ARG A 272 14.11 -7.42 -18.87
N MET A 273 13.67 -7.62 -17.63
CA MET A 273 13.61 -8.95 -17.01
C MET A 273 12.25 -9.63 -17.19
N HIS A 274 11.16 -8.87 -17.07
CA HIS A 274 9.80 -9.38 -16.96
C HIS A 274 8.80 -8.50 -17.75
N GLY A 275 9.21 -7.99 -18.92
CA GLY A 275 8.43 -7.06 -19.74
C GLY A 275 6.97 -7.46 -19.99
N ARG A 276 6.72 -8.77 -20.16
CA ARG A 276 5.36 -9.30 -20.31
C ARG A 276 4.42 -8.96 -19.15
N TYR A 277 4.93 -8.91 -17.92
CA TYR A 277 4.15 -8.67 -16.70
C TYR A 277 3.89 -7.19 -16.50
N ILE A 278 4.93 -6.36 -16.68
CA ILE A 278 4.84 -4.91 -16.44
C ILE A 278 4.12 -4.16 -17.55
N ALA A 279 4.10 -4.70 -18.78
CA ALA A 279 3.40 -4.08 -19.91
C ALA A 279 1.89 -3.94 -19.69
N ASP A 280 1.28 -4.89 -18.96
CA ASP A 280 -0.14 -4.84 -18.57
C ASP A 280 -0.38 -5.65 -17.28
N PRO A 281 -0.20 -5.04 -16.10
CA PRO A 281 -0.41 -5.71 -14.83
C PRO A 281 -1.87 -6.13 -14.60
N ILE A 282 -2.83 -5.36 -15.13
CA ILE A 282 -4.26 -5.68 -15.00
C ILE A 282 -4.56 -6.98 -15.74
N LYS A 283 -4.14 -7.10 -17.00
CA LYS A 283 -4.30 -8.32 -17.79
C LYS A 283 -3.54 -9.51 -17.21
N THR A 284 -2.39 -9.25 -16.59
CA THR A 284 -1.64 -10.27 -15.86
C THR A 284 -2.46 -10.87 -14.70
N LEU A 285 -3.26 -10.05 -14.02
CA LEU A 285 -4.09 -10.45 -12.89
C LEU A 285 -5.51 -10.92 -13.29
N GLU A 286 -5.97 -10.58 -14.49
CA GLU A 286 -7.36 -10.71 -14.96
C GLU A 286 -7.96 -12.10 -14.70
N LYS A 287 -7.26 -13.16 -15.12
CA LYS A 287 -7.72 -14.56 -14.95
C LYS A 287 -8.01 -14.96 -13.51
N LEU A 288 -7.27 -14.40 -12.56
CA LEU A 288 -7.50 -14.65 -11.15
C LEU A 288 -8.64 -13.77 -10.65
N THR A 289 -8.69 -12.51 -11.07
CA THR A 289 -9.74 -11.58 -10.63
C THR A 289 -11.15 -12.01 -11.03
N ASP A 290 -11.32 -12.66 -12.18
CA ASP A 290 -12.63 -13.18 -12.59
C ASP A 290 -13.18 -14.22 -11.58
N GLN A 291 -12.29 -15.02 -10.99
CA GLN A 291 -12.66 -16.01 -9.97
C GLN A 291 -13.09 -15.35 -8.66
N LEU A 292 -12.63 -14.13 -8.40
CA LEU A 292 -12.85 -13.41 -7.13
C LEU A 292 -14.16 -12.61 -7.11
N ARG A 293 -14.72 -12.26 -8.29
CA ARG A 293 -15.99 -11.54 -8.41
C ARG A 293 -17.22 -12.43 -8.17
N THR A 294 -17.07 -13.74 -8.27
CA THR A 294 -18.17 -14.73 -8.30
C THR A 294 -18.39 -15.52 -7.00
N THR A 295 -17.85 -15.07 -5.87
CA THR A 295 -18.01 -15.69 -4.55
C THR A 295 -18.27 -14.66 -3.48
#